data_AF-R7P7F2-F1
#
_entry.id   AF-R7P7F2-F1
#
_cell.length_a   1.000
_cell.length_b   1.000
_cell.length_c   1.000
_cell.angle_alpha   90.00
_cell.angle_beta   90.00
_cell.angle_gamma   90.00
#
_symmetry.space_group_name_H-M   'P 1'
#
loop_
_entity.id
_entity.type
_entity.pdbx_description
1 polymer ?
#
loop_
_entity_poly.entity_id
_entity_poly.type
_entity_poly.pdbx_seq_one_letter_code
_entity_poly.pdbx_strand_id
1 'polypeptide(L)' 'MIYPSIDKLLNIVDSKYKLVHVASIRSKQMLENNHYQMKESEYKNKRSLGRALEEVEAGLIKIVEDVQK' A
#
# COMPACT_ATOMS: atom_id res chain seq x y z
N MET A 1 5.84 -15.80 7.00
CA MET A 1 5.91 -15.41 5.58
C MET A 1 5.43 -13.98 5.44
N ILE A 2 6.10 -13.17 4.61
CA ILE A 2 5.69 -11.79 4.35
C ILE A 2 4.47 -11.84 3.43
N TYR A 3 3.39 -11.17 3.83
CA TYR A 3 2.18 -11.01 3.03
C TYR A 3 1.94 -9.51 2.82
N PRO A 4 1.50 -9.08 1.63
CA PRO A 4 1.38 -9.85 0.38
C PRO A 4 2.74 -10.17 -0.29
N SER A 5 2.74 -10.99 -1.34
CA SER A 5 3.97 -11.30 -2.09
C SER A 5 4.38 -10.15 -3.00
N ILE A 6 5.69 -9.97 -3.18
CA ILE A 6 6.26 -8.90 -4.02
C ILE A 6 5.77 -9.00 -5.47
N ASP A 7 5.71 -10.21 -6.03
CA ASP A 7 5.31 -10.38 -7.44
C ASP A 7 3.87 -9.92 -7.70
N LYS A 8 2.96 -10.15 -6.75
CA LYS A 8 1.58 -9.66 -6.85
C LYS A 8 1.52 -8.13 -6.81
N LEU A 9 2.32 -7.52 -5.95
CA LEU A 9 2.40 -6.07 -5.84
C LEU A 9 2.98 -5.44 -7.11
N LEU A 10 3.97 -6.09 -7.73
CA LEU A 10 4.60 -5.61 -8.96
C LEU A 10 3.71 -5.73 -10.21
N ASN A 11 2.68 -6.59 -10.16
CA ASN A 11 1.63 -6.59 -11.20
C ASN A 11 0.71 -5.37 -11.13
N ILE A 12 0.68 -4.66 -10.00
CA ILE A 12 -0.15 -3.47 -9.76
C ILE A 12 0.69 -2.20 -9.88
N VAL A 13 1.92 -2.26 -9.37
CA VAL A 13 2.90 -1.19 -9.39
C VAL A 13 4.11 -1.62 -10.20
N ASP A 14 4.28 -1.01 -11.37
CA ASP A 14 5.32 -1.28 -12.37
C ASP A 14 6.78 -1.22 -11.88
N SER A 15 7.06 -0.61 -10.72
CA SER A 15 8.42 -0.43 -10.20
C SER A 15 8.54 -0.75 -8.71
N LYS A 16 9.61 -1.48 -8.35
CA LYS A 16 9.99 -1.76 -6.95
C LYS A 16 10.16 -0.48 -6.13
N TYR A 17 10.80 0.55 -6.72
CA TYR A 17 11.01 1.82 -6.03
C TYR A 17 9.68 2.56 -5.81
N LYS A 18 8.81 2.57 -6.84
CA LYS A 18 7.47 3.15 -6.75
C LYS A 18 6.63 2.45 -5.68
N LEU A 19 6.68 1.12 -5.62
CA LEU A 19 6.01 0.32 -4.60
C LEU A 19 6.45 0.70 -3.18
N VAL A 20 7.76 0.81 -2.95
CA VAL A 20 8.31 1.22 -1.64
C VAL A 20 7.85 2.62 -1.26
N HIS A 21 7.90 3.57 -2.20
CA HIS A 21 7.43 4.94 -1.98
C HIS A 21 5.94 5.00 -1.65
N VAL A 22 5.09 4.34 -2.45
CA VAL A 22 3.63 4.30 -2.26
C VAL A 22 3.28 3.69 -0.91
N ALA A 23 3.85 2.54 -0.57
CA ALA A 23 3.61 1.88 0.71
C ALA A 23 4.05 2.75 1.91
N SER A 24 5.18 3.46 1.79
CA SER A 24 5.69 4.34 2.84
C SER A 24 4.79 5.54 3.07
N ILE A 25 4.39 6.24 1.99
CA ILE A 25 3.48 7.38 2.05
C ILE A 25 2.14 6.94 2.62
N ARG A 26 1.59 5.82 2.13
CA ARG A 26 0.29 5.34 2.59
C ARG A 26 0.33 4.93 4.06
N SER A 27 1.38 4.22 4.48
CA SER A 27 1.58 3.88 5.90
C SER A 27 1.62 5.13 6.78
N LYS A 28 2.27 6.21 6.34
CA LYS A 28 2.30 7.49 7.07
C LYS A 28 0.89 8.09 7.19
N GLN A 29 0.13 8.15 6.09
CA GLN A 29 -1.25 8.65 6.10
C GLN A 29 -2.17 7.83 7.03
N MET A 30 -1.98 6.51 7.12
CA MET A 30 -2.73 5.67 8.05
C MET A 30 -2.48 6.08 9.50
N LEU A 31 -1.23 6.36 9.86
CA LEU A 31 -0.84 6.74 11.21
C LEU A 31 -1.29 8.17 11.56
N GLU A 32 -1.23 9.09 10.60
CA GLU A 32 -1.62 10.49 10.81
C GLU A 32 -3.13 10.65 10.90
N ASN A 33 -3.87 9.94 10.04
CA ASN A 33 -5.31 10.16 9.88
C ASN A 33 -6.16 9.08 10.57
N ASN A 34 -5.54 8.02 11.10
CA ASN A 34 -6.22 6.80 11.58
C ASN A 34 -7.24 6.24 10.56
N HIS A 35 -6.96 6.43 9.27
CA HIS A 35 -7.85 6.07 8.18
C HIS A 35 -7.34 4.84 7.42
N TYR A 36 -8.20 3.83 7.35
CA TYR A 36 -7.97 2.52 6.72
C TYR A 36 -8.98 2.33 5.59
N GLN A 37 -8.53 1.80 4.45
CA GLN A 37 -9.43 1.55 3.29
C GLN A 37 -10.24 0.27 3.44
N MET A 38 -9.82 -0.63 4.34
CA MET A 38 -10.47 -1.92 4.61
C MET A 38 -10.86 -2.00 6.08
N LYS A 39 -11.72 -2.96 6.42
CA LYS A 39 -12.06 -3.21 7.83
C LYS A 39 -10.84 -3.76 8.56
N GLU A 40 -10.69 -3.42 9.84
CA GLU A 40 -9.55 -3.91 10.64
C GLU A 40 -9.43 -5.43 10.68
N SER A 41 -10.56 -6.14 10.61
CA SER A 41 -10.63 -7.61 10.57
C SER A 41 -10.13 -8.24 9.27
N GLU A 42 -10.03 -7.46 8.19
CA GLU A 42 -9.61 -7.96 6.87
C GLU A 42 -8.09 -7.88 6.67
N TYR A 43 -7.40 -7.04 7.47
CA TYR A 43 -5.95 -6.96 7.43
C TYR A 43 -5.30 -8.17 8.08
N LYS A 44 -4.31 -8.75 7.40
CA LYS A 44 -3.46 -9.81 7.95
C LYS A 44 -2.29 -9.24 8.74
N ASN A 45 -1.79 -8.07 8.34
CA ASN A 45 -0.71 -7.39 9.03
C ASN A 45 -1.20 -6.51 10.17
N LYS A 46 -0.45 -6.53 11.27
CA LYS A 46 -0.69 -5.68 12.44
C LYS A 46 -0.12 -4.26 12.28
N ARG A 47 0.94 -4.11 11.47
CA ARG A 47 1.65 -2.84 11.27
C ARG A 47 1.11 -2.10 10.05
N SER A 48 1.09 -0.78 10.12
CA SER A 48 0.62 0.12 9.04
C SER A 48 1.29 -0.14 7.70
N LEU A 49 2.60 -0.44 7.68
CA LEU A 49 3.31 -0.73 6.43
C LEU A 49 2.77 -1.98 5.73
N GLY A 50 2.56 -3.06 6.49
CA GLY A 50 1.98 -4.29 5.93
C GLY A 50 0.54 -4.05 5.46
N ARG A 51 -0.26 -3.32 6.24
CA ARG A 51 -1.62 -2.93 5.86
C ARG A 51 -1.64 -2.08 4.57
N ALA A 52 -0.68 -1.17 4.40
CA ALA A 52 -0.55 -0.38 3.19
C ALA A 52 -0.26 -1.26 1.96
N LEU A 53 0.59 -2.28 2.09
CA LEU A 53 0.84 -3.24 1.02
C LEU A 53 -0.43 -4.06 0.70
N GLU A 54 -1.24 -4.40 1.69
CA GLU A 54 -2.53 -5.10 1.48
C GLU A 54 -3.54 -4.22 0.74
N GLU A 55 -3.63 -2.93 1.05
CA GLU A 55 -4.48 -2.00 0.30
C GLU A 55 -4.01 -1.82 -1.15
N VAL A 56 -2.69 -1.89 -1.38
CA VAL A 56 -2.13 -1.92 -2.74
C VAL A 56 -2.52 -3.21 -3.46
N GLU A 57 -2.37 -4.39 -2.83
CA GLU A 57 -2.80 -5.69 -3.40
C GLU A 57 -4.30 -5.70 -3.73
N ALA A 58 -5.13 -5.08 -2.88
CA ALA A 58 -6.57 -4.96 -3.06
C ALA A 58 -6.99 -3.93 -4.13
N GLY A 59 -6.04 -3.17 -4.71
CA GLY A 59 -6.33 -2.14 -5.71
C GLY A 59 -7.07 -0.91 -5.16
N LEU A 60 -7.01 -0.69 -3.84
CA LEU A 60 -7.70 0.43 -3.16
C LEU A 60 -6.87 1.72 -3.16
N ILE A 61 -5.61 1.65 -3.62
CA ILE A 61 -4.71 2.80 -3.73
C ILE A 61 -4.61 3.23 -5.19
N LYS A 62 -5.06 4.46 -5.46
CA LYS A 62 -4.86 5.09 -6.76
C LYS A 62 -3.54 5.85 -6.76
N ILE A 63 -2.58 5.39 -7.56
CA ILE A 63 -1.31 6.07 -7.77
C ILE A 63 -1.52 7.11 -8.86
N VAL A 64 -1.47 8.38 -8.49
CA VAL A 64 -1.46 9.50 -9.44
C VAL A 64 -0.02 9.93 -9.64
N GLU A 65 0.47 9.80 -10.87
CA GLU A 65 1.73 10.41 -11.27
C GLU A 65 1.42 11.87 -11.57
N ASP A 66 1.97 12.78 -10.77
CA ASP A 66 1.98 14.18 -11.12
C ASP A 66 2.92 14.31 -12.32
N VAL A 67 2.32 14.36 -13.52
CA VAL A 67 3.06 14.65 -14.74
C VAL A 67 3.48 16.11 -14.62
N GLN A 68 4.62 16.34 -13.95
CA GLN A 68 5.27 17.64 -13.90
C GLN A 68 5.50 18.08 -15.34
N LYS A 69 4.71 19.07 -15.75
CA LYS A 69 4.76 19.74 -17.05
C LYS A 69 5.85 20.79 -17.07
#